data_AF-A0A359KIE0-F1
#
_entry.id   AF-A0A359KIE0-F1
#
_cell.length_a   1.000
_cell.length_b   1.000
_cell.length_c   1.000
_cell.angle_alpha   90.00
_cell.angle_beta   90.00
_cell.angle_gamma   90.00
#
_symmetry.space_group_name_H-M   'P 1'
#
loop_
_entity.id
_entity.type
_entity.pdbx_description
1 polymer ?
#
loop_
_entity_poly.entity_id
_entity_poly.type
_entity_poly.pdbx_seq_one_letter_code
_entity_poly.pdbx_strand_id
1 'polypeptide(L)' 'MRTLTAPDRGLALMLAGLAGYVDSLGFLHLGGVFVSFMSGNTTRLAVNLAEGRWLAAGAVAGVLLLFVLGAMLGAL' A
#
# COMPACT_ATOMS: atom_id res chain seq x y z
N MET A 1 0.68 -1.21 -26.74
CA MET A 1 1.57 -0.74 -25.67
C MET A 1 2.14 0.60 -26.11
N ARG A 2 1.76 1.71 -25.45
CA ARG A 2 2.33 3.03 -25.76
C ARG A 2 3.74 3.10 -25.21
N THR A 3 4.71 3.51 -26.02
CA THR A 3 6.10 3.74 -25.57
C THR A 3 6.14 5.00 -24.71
N LEU A 4 6.56 4.86 -23.45
CA LEU A 4 6.76 5.98 -22.52
C LEU A 4 7.82 6.93 -23.08
N THR A 5 7.52 8.22 -23.14
CA THR A 5 8.49 9.23 -23.55
C THR A 5 9.55 9.44 -22.45
N ALA A 6 10.69 10.06 -22.76
CA ALA A 6 11.74 10.34 -21.78
C ALA A 6 11.26 11.06 -20.50
N PRO A 7 10.40 12.10 -20.57
CA PRO A 7 9.84 12.72 -19.37
C PRO A 7 8.88 11.78 -18.62
N ASP A 8 8.07 10.96 -19.32
CA ASP A 8 7.17 10.00 -18.68
C ASP A 8 7.93 8.97 -17.84
N ARG A 9 9.12 8.54 -18.30
CA ARG A 9 9.99 7.63 -17.53
C ARG A 9 10.52 8.26 -16.26
N GLY A 10 10.95 9.53 -16.32
CA GLY A 10 11.43 10.25 -15.14
C GLY A 10 10.34 10.39 -14.08
N LEU A 11 9.13 10.75 -14.53
CA LEU A 11 7.96 10.91 -13.67
C LEU A 11 7.54 9.56 -13.04
N ALA A 12 7.54 8.49 -13.82
CA ALA A 12 7.28 7.14 -13.32
C ALA A 12 8.28 6.69 -12.25
N LEU A 13 9.57 6.97 -12.44
CA LEU A 13 10.62 6.66 -11.46
C LEU A 13 10.44 7.45 -10.16
N MET A 14 10.11 8.75 -10.27
CA MET A 14 9.84 9.58 -9.09
C MET A 14 8.61 9.10 -8.32
N LEU A 15 7.52 8.78 -9.02
CA LEU A 15 6.30 8.26 -8.39
C LEU A 15 6.55 6.90 -7.73
N ALA A 16 7.30 6.00 -8.36
CA ALA A 16 7.68 4.71 -7.79
C ALA A 16 8.55 4.88 -6.53
N GLY A 17 9.52 5.79 -6.57
CA GLY A 17 10.37 6.11 -5.41
C GLY A 17 9.57 6.71 -4.26
N LEU A 18 8.67 7.66 -4.54
CA LEU A 18 7.78 8.25 -3.54
C LEU A 18 6.87 7.18 -2.91
N ALA A 19 6.27 6.31 -3.73
CA ALA A 19 5.42 5.22 -3.24
C ALA A 19 6.19 4.29 -2.30
N GLY A 20 7.41 3.88 -2.66
CA GLY A 20 8.25 3.03 -1.79
C GLY A 20 8.70 3.73 -0.50
N TYR A 21 8.97 5.03 -0.55
CA TYR A 21 9.31 5.82 0.64
C TYR A 21 8.13 5.93 1.61
N VAL A 22 6.93 6.22 1.11
CA VAL A 22 5.70 6.24 1.91
C VAL A 22 5.43 4.86 2.52
N ASP A 23 5.71 3.79 1.79
CA ASP A 23 5.51 2.41 2.26
C ASP A 23 6.44 2.04 3.43
N SER A 24 7.70 2.44 3.35
CA SER A 24 8.70 2.21 4.40
C SER A 24 8.45 3.07 5.63
N LEU A 25 8.04 4.33 5.46
CA LEU A 25 7.58 5.17 6.58
C LEU A 25 6.33 4.59 7.25
N GLY A 26 5.35 4.15 6.45
CA GLY A 26 4.14 3.52 6.93
C GLY A 26 4.43 2.24 7.71
N PHE A 27 5.32 1.39 7.20
CA PHE A 27 5.74 0.17 7.90
C PHE A 27 6.37 0.47 9.27
N LEU A 28 7.24 1.48 9.35
CA LEU A 28 7.90 1.89 10.59
C LEU A 28 6.91 2.50 11.60
N HIS A 29 5.96 3.33 11.13
CA HIS A 29 5.02 4.03 12.02
C HIS A 29 3.79 3.20 12.41
N LEU A 30 3.30 2.31 11.54
CA LEU A 30 2.11 1.48 11.76
C LEU A 30 2.43 0.13 12.42
N GLY A 31 3.69 -0.11 12.80
CA GLY A 31 4.08 -1.35 13.48
C GLY A 31 4.09 -2.59 12.57
N GLY A 32 4.40 -2.42 11.29
CA GLY A 32 4.59 -3.52 10.35
C GLY A 32 3.50 -3.71 9.29
N VAL A 33 2.73 -2.66 8.95
CA VAL A 33 1.73 -2.65 7.87
C VAL A 33 2.20 -1.72 6.75
N PHE A 34 2.14 -2.19 5.52
CA PHE A 34 2.53 -1.41 4.33
C PHE A 34 1.35 -0.53 3.88
N VAL A 35 1.60 0.69 3.43
CA VAL A 35 0.57 1.60 2.91
C VAL A 35 0.25 1.31 1.43
N SER A 36 1.18 0.72 0.69
CA SER A 36 1.08 0.44 -0.75
C SER A 36 1.33 -1.03 -1.12
N PHE A 37 2.09 -1.80 -0.33
CA PHE A 37 2.36 -3.23 -0.61
C PHE A 37 1.19 -4.17 -0.28
N MET A 38 0.09 -4.04 -1.02
CA MET A 38 -1.18 -4.71 -0.72
C MET A 38 -1.07 -6.24 -0.67
N SER A 39 -0.31 -6.89 -1.57
CA SER A 39 -0.11 -8.36 -1.55
C SER A 39 0.45 -8.88 -0.21
N GLY A 40 1.37 -8.13 0.40
CA GLY A 40 1.93 -8.48 1.71
C GLY A 40 0.94 -8.27 2.86
N ASN A 41 0.16 -7.18 2.80
CA ASN A 41 -0.85 -6.89 3.81
C ASN A 41 -1.99 -7.89 3.80
N THR A 42 -2.44 -8.36 2.64
CA THR A 42 -3.51 -9.38 2.56
C THR A 42 -3.07 -10.69 3.19
N THR A 43 -1.79 -11.05 3.06
CA THR A 43 -1.21 -12.22 3.75
C THR A 43 -1.20 -12.01 5.26
N ARG A 44 -0.77 -10.84 5.75
CA ARG A 44 -0.79 -10.50 7.18
C ARG A 44 -2.21 -10.47 7.74
N LEU A 45 -3.18 -9.97 6.98
CA LEU A 45 -4.59 -9.99 7.36
C LEU A 45 -5.07 -11.42 7.58
N ALA A 46 -4.79 -12.32 6.63
CA ALA A 46 -5.15 -13.74 6.74
C ALA A 46 -4.50 -14.41 7.95
N VAL A 47 -3.20 -14.17 8.20
CA VAL A 47 -2.50 -14.71 9.38
C VAL A 47 -3.08 -14.16 10.68
N ASN A 48 -3.32 -12.85 10.78
CA ASN A 48 -3.91 -12.26 12.00
C ASN A 48 -5.34 -12.77 12.25
N LEU A 49 -6.13 -13.02 11.20
CA LEU A 49 -7.43 -13.66 11.34
C LEU A 49 -7.29 -15.11 11.86
N ALA A 50 -6.36 -15.87 11.29
CA ALA A 50 -6.11 -17.26 11.69
C ALA A 50 -5.59 -17.39 13.14
N GLU A 51 -4.78 -16.44 13.60
CA GLU A 51 -4.26 -16.38 14.97
C GLU A 51 -5.27 -15.76 15.97
N GLY A 52 -6.45 -15.33 15.53
CA GLY A 52 -7.45 -14.68 16.40
C GLY A 52 -7.05 -13.28 16.88
N ARG A 53 -6.10 -12.62 16.20
CA ARG A 53 -5.57 -11.30 16.54
C ARG A 53 -6.40 -10.19 15.91
N TRP A 54 -7.64 -10.06 16.37
CA TRP A 54 -8.67 -9.17 15.81
C TRP A 54 -8.25 -7.69 15.73
N LEU A 55 -7.51 -7.18 16.73
CA LEU A 55 -7.06 -5.79 16.74
C LEU A 55 -6.06 -5.50 15.61
N ALA A 56 -5.09 -6.41 15.41
CA ALA A 56 -4.09 -6.30 14.36
C ALA A 56 -4.71 -6.52 12.97
N ALA A 57 -5.64 -7.48 12.86
CA ALA A 57 -6.43 -7.69 11.66
C ALA A 57 -7.23 -6.43 11.27
N GLY A 58 -7.89 -5.77 12.24
CA GLY A 58 -8.64 -4.54 12.01
C GLY A 58 -7.77 -3.39 11.50
N ALA A 59 -6.56 -3.24 12.04
CA ALA A 59 -5.60 -2.24 11.57
C ALA A 59 -5.19 -2.48 10.09
N VAL A 60 -4.88 -3.73 9.74
CA VAL A 60 -4.53 -4.09 8.35
C VAL A 60 -5.72 -3.88 7.40
N ALA A 61 -6.92 -4.29 7.83
CA ALA A 61 -8.15 -4.09 7.04
C ALA A 61 -8.47 -2.61 6.82
N GLY A 62 -8.26 -1.75 7.82
CA GLY A 62 -8.43 -0.31 7.71
C GLY A 62 -7.49 0.33 6.70
N VAL A 63 -6.22 -0.08 6.68
CA VAL A 63 -5.24 0.38 5.69
C VAL A 63 -5.62 -0.06 4.28
N LEU A 64 -6.09 -1.31 4.09
CA LEU A 64 -6.61 -1.77 2.80
C LEU A 64 -7.79 -0.93 2.32
N LEU A 65 -8.76 -0.65 3.20
CA LEU A 65 -9.95 0.16 2.87
C LEU A 65 -9.56 1.58 2.46
N LEU A 66 -8.71 2.24 3.24
CA LEU A 66 -8.23 3.59 2.92
C LEU A 66 -7.45 3.63 1.60
N PHE A 67 -6.64 2.62 1.32
CA PHE A 67 -5.94 2.50 0.05
C PHE A 67 -6.92 2.40 -1.14
N VAL A 68 -7.92 1.52 -1.06
CA VAL A 68 -8.92 1.35 -2.11
C VAL A 68 -9.71 2.64 -2.33
N LEU A 69 -10.17 3.29 -1.25
CA LEU A 69 -10.90 4.56 -1.34
C LEU A 69 -10.04 5.67 -1.95
N GLY A 70 -8.78 5.78 -1.53
CA GLY A 70 -7.83 6.73 -2.12
C GLY A 70 -7.58 6.48 -3.60
N ALA A 71 -7.43 5.21 -4.00
CA ALA A 71 -7.27 4.84 -5.41
C ALA A 71 -8.51 5.17 -6.25
N MET A 72 -9.71 4.92 -5.72
CA MET A 72 -10.96 5.29 -6.39
C MET A 72 -11.09 6.81 -6.57
N LEU A 73 -10.76 7.59 -5.53
CA LEU A 73 -10.80 9.05 -5.60
C LEU A 73 -9.75 9.61 -6.56
N GLY A 74 -8.56 9.01 -6.64
CA GLY A 74 -7.52 9.43 -7.58
C GLY A 74 -7.77 9.02 -9.03
N ALA A 75 -8.71 8.09 -9.27
CA ALA A 75 -9.09 7.63 -10.61
C ALA A 75 -10.27 8.40 -11.21
N LEU A 76 -10.94 9.24 -10.40
CA LEU A 76 -12.04 10.12 -10.81
C LEU A 76 -11.50 11.42 -11.42
#